data_AF-A0A9E5T7J2-F1
#
_entry.id   AF-A0A9E5T7J2-F1
#
_cell.length_a   1.000
_cell.length_b   1.000
_cell.length_c   1.000
_cell.angle_alpha   90.00
_cell.angle_beta   90.00
_cell.angle_gamma   90.00
#
_symmetry.space_group_name_H-M   'P 1'
#
loop_
_entity.id
_entity.type
_entity.pdbx_description
1 polymer ?
#
loop_
_entity_poly.entity_id
_entity_poly.type
_entity_poly.pdbx_seq_one_letter_code
_entity_poly.pdbx_strand_id
1 'polypeptide(L)'
;MSLQEQLGEQLRRLEAAPATAGPYEIEIPGEHYQLTCQLHAVGALGCALGQMTVTGHKLAGASVEQLKEVSQSLASQLTYLLERVAPIEVDQDGCVVQMRSDPPHREEDETSYYELLVQTDRVTLRRFRQEKDQQRHPVSAHLTREVLVRLAGDLVAVVS
;
A
#
# COMPACT_ATOMS: atom_id res chain seq x y z
N MET A 1 -12.13 -19.08 0.22
CA MET A 1 -12.31 -17.84 0.98
C MET A 1 -11.78 -16.69 0.15
N SER A 2 -12.53 -15.59 0.08
CA SER A 2 -12.09 -14.39 -0.63
C SER A 2 -10.90 -13.74 0.07
N LEU A 3 -10.16 -12.88 -0.65
CA LEU A 3 -9.10 -12.04 -0.07
C LEU A 3 -9.58 -11.29 1.17
N GLN A 4 -10.78 -10.71 1.09
CA GLN A 4 -11.38 -9.86 2.12
C GLN A 4 -11.69 -10.69 3.39
N GLU A 5 -12.19 -11.91 3.20
CA GLU A 5 -12.45 -12.85 4.31
C GLU A 5 -11.15 -13.24 5.01
N GLN A 6 -10.12 -13.64 4.24
CA GLN A 6 -8.83 -14.06 4.77
C GLN A 6 -8.14 -12.91 5.53
N LEU A 7 -8.09 -11.71 4.95
CA LEU A 7 -7.47 -10.55 5.60
C LEU A 7 -8.27 -10.13 6.85
N GLY A 8 -9.60 -10.11 6.77
CA GLY A 8 -10.45 -9.81 7.91
C GLY A 8 -10.27 -10.80 9.06
N GLU A 9 -10.10 -12.09 8.77
CA GLU A 9 -9.82 -13.12 9.77
C GLU A 9 -8.45 -12.93 10.44
N GLN A 10 -7.40 -12.66 9.66
CA GLN A 10 -6.07 -12.37 10.20
C GLN A 10 -6.08 -11.14 11.11
N LEU A 11 -6.76 -10.06 10.72
CA LEU A 11 -6.89 -8.86 11.56
C LEU A 11 -7.60 -9.15 12.89
N ARG A 12 -8.69 -9.93 12.87
CA ARG A 12 -9.40 -10.34 14.10
C ARG A 12 -8.52 -11.22 14.99
N ARG A 13 -7.76 -12.14 14.39
CA ARG A 13 -6.83 -13.00 15.12
C ARG A 13 -5.73 -12.20 15.81
N LEU A 14 -5.16 -11.21 15.13
CA LEU A 14 -4.11 -10.34 15.68
C LEU A 14 -4.65 -9.42 16.79
N GLU A 15 -5.88 -8.93 16.66
CA GLU A 15 -6.55 -8.17 17.73
C GLU A 15 -6.77 -8.99 19.00
N ALA A 16 -7.21 -10.24 18.85
CA ALA A 16 -7.48 -11.13 19.97
C ALA A 16 -6.21 -11.70 20.61
N ALA A 17 -5.05 -11.58 19.94
CA ALA A 17 -3.78 -12.05 20.46
C ALA A 17 -3.33 -11.17 21.65
N PRO A 18 -2.64 -11.73 22.65
CA PRO A 18 -2.00 -10.95 23.70
C PRO A 18 -1.11 -9.88 23.07
N ALA A 19 -1.08 -8.67 23.62
CA ALA A 19 -0.31 -7.57 23.08
C ALA A 19 1.19 -7.93 23.01
N THR A 20 1.64 -8.37 21.84
CA THR A 20 3.05 -8.58 21.53
C THR A 20 3.56 -7.34 20.81
N ALA A 21 4.70 -6.81 21.26
CA ALA A 21 5.37 -5.72 20.57
C ALA A 21 6.09 -6.28 19.33
N GLY A 22 5.61 -5.95 18.14
CA GLY A 22 6.33 -6.27 16.91
C GLY A 22 5.58 -5.86 15.67
N PRO A 23 6.28 -5.65 14.54
CA PRO A 23 5.61 -5.68 13.25
C PRO A 23 5.03 -7.08 13.03
N TYR A 24 3.72 -7.17 12.89
CA TYR A 24 3.01 -8.35 12.43
C TYR A 24 3.08 -8.40 10.91
N GLU A 25 3.44 -9.55 10.37
CA GLU A 25 3.39 -9.80 8.93
C GLU A 25 2.20 -10.70 8.62
N ILE A 26 1.32 -10.23 7.75
CA ILE A 26 0.22 -11.01 7.19
C ILE A 26 0.60 -11.36 5.77
N GLU A 27 0.61 -12.65 5.47
CA GLU A 27 0.76 -13.16 4.11
C GLU A 27 -0.52 -13.88 3.67
N ILE A 28 -1.06 -13.50 2.53
CA ILE A 28 -2.25 -14.10 1.94
C ILE A 28 -1.93 -14.53 0.51
N PRO A 29 -1.73 -15.83 0.26
CA PRO A 29 -1.60 -16.35 -1.09
C PRO A 29 -2.97 -16.35 -1.79
N GLY A 30 -2.98 -15.89 -3.03
CA GLY A 30 -4.07 -16.07 -3.98
C GLY A 30 -3.67 -17.03 -5.10
N GLU A 31 -4.60 -17.29 -6.02
CA GLU A 31 -4.32 -18.11 -7.21
C GLU A 31 -3.25 -17.47 -8.12
N HIS A 32 -3.21 -16.14 -8.14
CA HIS A 32 -2.53 -15.33 -9.14
C HIS A 32 -1.74 -14.16 -8.55
N TYR A 33 -1.76 -14.04 -7.23
CA TYR A 33 -1.15 -12.94 -6.48
C TYR A 33 -0.65 -13.45 -5.13
N GLN A 34 0.22 -12.68 -4.49
CA GLN A 34 0.55 -12.82 -3.08
C GLN A 34 0.49 -11.44 -2.44
N LEU A 35 -0.32 -11.31 -1.38
CA LEU A 35 -0.40 -10.11 -0.56
C LEU A 35 0.48 -10.28 0.67
N THR A 36 1.32 -9.29 0.95
CA THR A 36 2.06 -9.14 2.20
C THR A 36 1.69 -7.79 2.84
N CYS A 37 1.31 -7.80 4.12
CA CYS A 37 1.05 -6.59 4.89
C CYS A 37 1.88 -6.61 6.18
N GLN A 38 2.66 -5.56 6.39
CA GLN A 38 3.34 -5.30 7.65
C GLN A 38 2.50 -4.34 8.50
N LEU A 39 2.05 -4.79 9.68
CA LEU A 39 1.25 -3.99 10.62
C LEU A 39 2.02 -3.81 11.92
N HIS A 40 2.17 -2.58 12.40
CA HIS A 40 2.80 -2.30 13.70
C HIS A 40 1.82 -2.40 14.87
N ALA A 41 0.53 -2.24 14.60
CA ALA A 41 -0.53 -2.36 15.59
C ALA A 41 -1.86 -2.70 14.91
N VAL A 42 -2.72 -3.43 15.62
CA VAL A 42 -4.08 -3.75 15.21
C VAL A 42 -5.00 -3.51 16.40
N GLY A 43 -6.03 -2.68 16.21
CA GLY A 43 -7.09 -2.43 17.18
C GLY A 43 -8.46 -2.64 16.56
N ALA A 44 -9.53 -2.61 17.35
CA ALA A 44 -10.89 -3.00 16.94
C ALA A 44 -11.38 -2.35 15.62
N LEU A 45 -11.07 -1.07 15.41
CA LEU A 45 -11.52 -0.31 14.24
C LEU A 45 -10.42 -0.03 13.21
N GLY A 46 -9.16 -0.11 13.59
CA GLY A 46 -8.05 0.34 12.75
C GLY A 46 -6.74 -0.36 12.99
N CYS A 47 -5.76 -0.04 12.17
CA CYS A 47 -4.42 -0.61 12.20
C CYS A 47 -3.37 0.42 11.81
N ALA A 48 -2.15 0.20 12.27
CA ALA A 48 -0.97 0.94 11.87
C ALA A 48 -0.23 0.14 10.79
N LEU A 49 -0.46 0.46 9.52
CA LEU A 49 0.18 -0.19 8.37
C LEU A 49 1.58 0.41 8.13
N GLY A 50 2.61 -0.43 8.17
CA GLY A 50 3.97 -0.04 7.76
C GLY A 50 4.15 -0.14 6.24
N GLN A 51 3.76 -1.27 5.66
CA GLN A 51 3.88 -1.53 4.22
C GLN A 51 2.81 -2.52 3.76
N MET A 52 2.32 -2.32 2.55
CA MET A 52 1.57 -3.34 1.81
C MET A 52 2.29 -3.61 0.49
N THR A 53 2.51 -4.88 0.18
CA THR A 53 3.04 -5.31 -1.11
C THR A 53 2.11 -6.36 -1.70
N VAL A 54 1.76 -6.20 -2.96
CA VAL A 54 1.08 -7.25 -3.72
C VAL A 54 1.94 -7.62 -4.90
N THR A 55 2.36 -8.88 -4.97
CA THR A 55 3.01 -9.43 -6.15
C THR A 55 1.99 -10.17 -7.00
N GLY A 56 2.16 -10.19 -8.31
CA GLY A 56 1.24 -10.88 -9.21
C GLY A 56 1.77 -11.00 -10.63
N HIS A 57 1.27 -12.01 -11.32
CA HIS A 57 1.81 -12.41 -12.62
C HIS A 57 1.32 -11.53 -13.78
N LYS A 58 0.24 -10.76 -13.63
CA LYS A 58 -0.28 -9.87 -14.68
C LYS A 58 0.68 -8.74 -15.05
N LEU A 59 1.48 -8.30 -14.08
CA LEU A 59 2.51 -7.30 -14.31
C LEU A 59 3.82 -7.92 -14.80
N ALA A 60 3.98 -9.25 -14.74
CA ALA A 60 5.23 -9.94 -15.08
C ALA A 60 5.69 -9.60 -16.49
N GLY A 61 6.77 -8.84 -16.59
CA GLY A 61 7.32 -8.38 -17.88
C GLY A 61 6.51 -7.27 -18.56
N ALA A 62 5.64 -6.58 -17.84
CA ALA A 62 4.89 -5.44 -18.35
C ALA A 62 5.82 -4.32 -18.84
N SER A 63 5.46 -3.68 -19.94
CA SER A 63 6.15 -2.50 -20.44
C SER A 63 5.88 -1.28 -19.56
N VAL A 64 6.73 -0.26 -19.69
CA VAL A 64 6.56 1.02 -18.98
C VAL A 64 5.20 1.67 -19.29
N GLU A 65 4.70 1.55 -20.52
CA GLU A 65 3.39 2.04 -20.93
C GLU A 65 2.26 1.33 -20.17
N GLN A 66 2.35 0.00 -20.03
CA GLN A 66 1.39 -0.77 -19.24
C GLN A 66 1.44 -0.38 -17.76
N LEU A 67 2.64 -0.15 -17.21
CA LEU A 67 2.77 0.34 -15.83
C LEU A 67 2.16 1.74 -15.66
N LYS A 68 2.26 2.62 -16.66
CA LYS A 68 1.59 3.94 -16.65
C LYS A 68 0.08 3.80 -16.62
N GLU A 69 -0.49 2.93 -17.47
CA GLU A 69 -1.93 2.65 -17.50
C GLU A 69 -2.42 2.11 -16.16
N VAL A 70 -1.70 1.15 -15.58
CA VAL A 70 -1.98 0.61 -14.24
C VAL A 70 -1.95 1.71 -13.19
N SER A 71 -0.94 2.58 -13.24
CA SER A 71 -0.79 3.69 -12.29
C SER A 71 -1.92 4.71 -12.41
N GLN A 72 -2.39 5.00 -13.63
CA GLN A 72 -3.55 5.86 -13.85
C GLN A 72 -4.84 5.22 -13.33
N SER A 73 -5.02 3.91 -13.55
CA SER A 73 -6.15 3.16 -12.98
C SER A 73 -6.14 3.23 -11.46
N LEU A 74 -5.00 2.97 -10.82
CA LEU A 74 -4.86 3.08 -9.37
C LEU A 74 -5.16 4.49 -8.86
N ALA A 75 -4.63 5.53 -9.51
CA ALA A 75 -4.91 6.93 -9.13
C ALA A 75 -6.41 7.26 -9.13
N SER A 76 -7.16 6.68 -10.07
CA SER A 76 -8.62 6.88 -10.16
C SER A 76 -9.42 6.10 -9.11
N GLN A 77 -8.89 4.97 -8.61
CA GLN A 77 -9.56 4.09 -7.66
C GLN A 77 -9.28 4.48 -6.20
N LEU A 78 -8.04 4.86 -5.89
CA LEU A 78 -7.53 5.16 -4.55
C LEU A 78 -7.96 6.56 -4.03
N THR A 79 -9.25 6.86 -4.15
CA THR A 79 -9.84 8.16 -3.78
C THR A 79 -10.19 8.30 -2.30
N TYR A 80 -9.99 7.23 -1.52
CA TYR A 80 -10.42 7.11 -0.13
C TYR A 80 -9.27 7.22 0.89
N LEU A 81 -8.03 7.45 0.45
CA LEU A 81 -6.87 7.64 1.34
C LEU A 81 -6.78 9.06 1.92
N LEU A 82 -7.84 9.88 1.79
CA LEU A 82 -7.94 11.32 2.11
C LEU A 82 -6.96 12.22 1.33
N GLU A 83 -5.86 11.65 0.85
CA GLU A 83 -4.89 12.22 -0.07
C GLU A 83 -5.06 11.51 -1.42
N ARG A 84 -5.22 12.28 -2.51
CA ARG A 84 -5.21 11.71 -3.85
C ARG A 84 -3.80 11.27 -4.19
N VAL A 85 -3.64 10.10 -4.82
CA VAL A 85 -2.34 9.62 -5.28
C VAL A 85 -2.25 9.80 -6.80
N ALA A 86 -1.14 10.37 -7.29
CA ALA A 86 -0.88 10.54 -8.71
C ALA A 86 0.51 10.02 -9.11
N PRO A 87 0.71 9.55 -10.35
CA PRO A 87 2.04 9.27 -10.89
C PRO A 87 2.89 10.55 -10.90
N ILE A 88 4.11 10.49 -10.38
CA ILE A 88 5.03 11.64 -10.31
C ILE A 88 6.31 11.43 -11.13
N GLU A 89 6.73 10.17 -11.29
CA GLU A 89 7.98 9.82 -11.97
C GLU A 89 7.82 8.48 -12.67
N VAL A 90 8.45 8.36 -13.84
CA VAL A 90 8.53 7.12 -14.60
C VAL A 90 9.98 6.86 -14.95
N ASP A 91 10.52 5.79 -14.37
CA ASP A 91 11.84 5.28 -14.71
C ASP A 91 11.70 4.25 -15.84
N GLN A 92 12.16 4.63 -17.02
CA GLN A 92 12.10 3.78 -18.21
C GLN A 92 13.09 2.62 -18.14
N ASP A 93 14.25 2.84 -17.53
CA ASP A 93 15.32 1.86 -17.45
C ASP A 93 15.00 0.82 -16.36
N GLY A 94 14.51 1.28 -15.22
CA GLY A 94 14.09 0.44 -14.09
C GLY A 94 12.71 -0.20 -14.22
N CYS A 95 11.94 0.17 -15.25
CA CYS A 95 10.53 -0.24 -15.43
C CYS A 95 9.72 -0.08 -14.14
N VAL A 96 9.72 1.15 -13.60
CA VAL A 96 8.95 1.50 -12.40
C VAL A 96 8.24 2.83 -12.59
N VAL A 97 6.99 2.88 -12.14
CA VAL A 97 6.24 4.13 -12.00
C VAL A 97 6.11 4.43 -10.52
N GLN A 98 6.59 5.59 -10.12
CA GLN A 98 6.42 6.10 -8.77
C GLN A 98 5.19 6.98 -8.71
N MET A 99 4.30 6.69 -7.78
CA MET A 99 3.14 7.50 -7.46
C MET A 99 3.26 8.05 -6.05
N ARG A 100 2.74 9.26 -5.80
CA ARG A 100 2.71 9.86 -4.47
C ARG A 100 1.42 10.61 -4.22
N SER A 101 1.12 10.90 -2.95
CA SER A 101 0.09 11.88 -2.61
C SER A 101 0.34 13.21 -3.33
N ASP A 102 -0.69 13.72 -4.00
CA ASP A 102 -0.69 15.01 -4.69
C ASP A 102 -2.04 15.75 -4.49
N PRO A 103 -2.07 16.83 -3.69
CA PRO A 103 -0.96 17.34 -2.88
C PRO A 103 -0.64 16.39 -1.70
N PRO A 104 0.60 16.40 -1.19
CA PRO A 104 0.93 15.72 0.06
C PRO A 104 0.28 16.43 1.24
N HIS A 105 0.13 15.73 2.37
CA HIS A 105 -0.29 16.33 3.62
C HIS A 105 0.83 17.22 4.18
N ARG A 106 0.50 18.45 4.60
CA ARG A 106 1.45 19.43 5.11
C ARG A 106 0.95 20.01 6.43
N GLU A 107 1.82 20.00 7.43
CA GLU A 107 1.71 20.79 8.65
C GLU A 107 2.85 21.84 8.67
N GLU A 108 3.02 22.60 9.76
CA GLU A 108 3.94 23.75 9.80
C GLU A 108 5.40 23.40 9.47
N ASP A 109 5.91 22.27 9.97
CA ASP A 109 7.30 21.82 9.77
C ASP A 109 7.42 20.37 9.25
N GLU A 110 6.30 19.73 8.90
CA GLU A 110 6.28 18.36 8.38
C GLU A 110 5.45 18.21 7.12
N THR A 111 5.93 17.34 6.23
CA THR A 111 5.18 16.84 5.07
C THR A 111 5.06 15.33 5.18
N SER A 112 3.85 14.80 5.02
CA SER A 112 3.63 13.36 4.93
C SER A 112 2.85 12.99 3.67
N TYR A 113 3.11 11.80 3.14
CA TYR A 113 2.50 11.33 1.91
C TYR A 113 2.50 9.80 1.82
N TYR A 114 1.53 9.27 1.11
CA TYR A 114 1.60 7.92 0.58
C TYR A 114 2.53 7.88 -0.63
N GLU A 115 3.26 6.78 -0.77
CA GLU A 115 4.03 6.47 -1.96
C GLU A 115 3.66 5.06 -2.42
N LEU A 116 3.40 4.93 -3.72
CA LEU A 116 3.26 3.64 -4.39
C LEU A 116 4.39 3.47 -5.40
N LEU A 117 4.96 2.28 -5.44
CA LEU A 117 5.86 1.84 -6.50
C LEU A 117 5.15 0.75 -7.30
N VAL A 118 4.90 1.02 -8.57
CA VAL A 118 4.30 0.09 -9.53
C VAL A 118 5.43 -0.46 -10.40
N GLN A 119 5.74 -1.74 -10.23
CA GLN A 119 6.84 -2.44 -10.87
C GLN A 119 6.31 -3.61 -11.72
N THR A 120 7.20 -4.24 -12.48
CA THR A 120 6.89 -5.37 -13.38
C THR A 120 6.53 -6.68 -12.67
N ASP A 121 6.44 -6.73 -11.35
CA ASP A 121 6.01 -7.94 -10.65
C ASP A 121 5.17 -7.64 -9.40
N ARG A 122 5.09 -6.36 -9.00
CA ARG A 122 4.52 -5.96 -7.73
C ARG A 122 4.07 -4.52 -7.69
N VAL A 123 3.16 -4.25 -6.76
CA VAL A 123 2.84 -2.91 -6.29
C VAL A 123 3.13 -2.83 -4.80
N THR A 124 3.88 -1.81 -4.38
CA THR A 124 4.19 -1.57 -2.96
C THR A 124 3.66 -0.21 -2.53
N LEU A 125 2.97 -0.15 -1.38
CA LEU A 125 2.50 1.07 -0.74
C LEU A 125 3.17 1.26 0.62
N ARG A 126 3.65 2.48 0.87
CA ARG A 126 4.16 2.95 2.16
C ARG A 126 3.67 4.37 2.45
N ARG A 127 3.75 4.81 3.71
CA ARG A 127 3.62 6.22 4.08
C ARG A 127 4.98 6.75 4.52
N PHE A 128 5.32 7.94 4.07
CA PHE A 128 6.53 8.65 4.45
C PHE A 128 6.19 9.93 5.20
N ARG A 129 7.08 10.32 6.11
CA ARG A 129 7.13 11.65 6.71
C ARG A 129 8.49 12.27 6.41
N GLN A 130 8.49 13.56 6.19
CA GLN A 130 9.67 14.39 6.00
C GLN A 130 9.52 15.65 6.83
N GLU A 131 10.38 15.80 7.82
CA GLU A 131 10.54 17.04 8.58
C GLU A 131 11.48 17.98 7.82
N LYS A 132 11.39 19.28 8.13
CA LYS A 132 12.30 20.29 7.59
C LYS A 132 13.75 19.91 7.83
N ASP A 133 14.57 19.98 6.79
CA ASP A 133 16.01 19.64 6.78
C ASP A 133 16.35 18.17 7.14
N GLN A 134 15.36 17.28 7.17
CA GLN A 134 15.57 15.84 7.38
C GLN A 134 15.25 15.03 6.12
N GLN A 135 15.89 13.87 6.02
CA GLN A 135 15.52 12.90 4.99
C GLN A 135 14.14 12.29 5.33
N ARG A 136 13.38 11.98 4.28
CA ARG A 136 12.14 11.23 4.42
C ARG A 136 12.40 9.89 5.11
N HIS A 137 11.48 9.47 5.96
CA HIS A 137 11.51 8.17 6.62
C HIS A 137 10.13 7.51 6.61
N PRO A 138 10.05 6.17 6.57
CA PRO A 138 8.77 5.47 6.59
C PRO A 138 8.09 5.66 7.95
N VAL A 139 6.78 5.88 7.92
CA VAL A 139 5.92 5.99 9.10
C VAL A 139 4.69 5.11 8.93
N SER A 140 3.99 4.84 10.03
CA SER A 140 2.77 4.03 9.96
C SER A 140 1.62 4.82 9.35
N ALA A 141 0.97 4.25 8.35
CA ALA A 141 -0.33 4.69 7.89
C ALA A 141 -1.42 4.18 8.83
N HIS A 142 -2.09 5.10 9.53
CA HIS A 142 -3.22 4.77 10.37
C HIS A 142 -4.48 4.67 9.50
N LEU A 143 -4.96 3.45 9.31
CA LEU A 143 -6.09 3.14 8.44
C LEU A 143 -7.17 2.46 9.26
N THR A 144 -8.44 2.63 8.85
CA THR A 144 -9.48 1.72 9.32
C THR A 144 -9.25 0.33 8.71
N ARG A 145 -9.76 -0.72 9.37
CA ARG A 145 -9.69 -2.08 8.82
C ARG A 145 -10.36 -2.19 7.45
N GLU A 146 -11.48 -1.49 7.28
CA GLU A 146 -12.21 -1.42 6.02
C GLU A 146 -11.34 -0.82 4.89
N VAL A 147 -10.66 0.30 5.17
CA VAL A 147 -9.76 0.93 4.19
C VAL A 147 -8.59 0.01 3.85
N LEU A 148 -8.02 -0.72 4.83
CA LEU A 148 -6.97 -1.69 4.56
C LEU A 148 -7.45 -2.82 3.64
N VAL A 149 -8.63 -3.39 3.91
CA VAL A 149 -9.20 -4.49 3.12
C VAL A 149 -9.54 -4.03 1.70
N ARG A 150 -10.12 -2.83 1.56
CA ARG A 150 -10.39 -2.23 0.25
C ARG A 150 -9.10 -1.99 -0.53
N LEU A 151 -8.09 -1.42 0.12
CA LEU A 151 -6.77 -1.18 -0.48
C LEU A 151 -6.12 -2.47 -0.96
N ALA A 152 -6.14 -3.53 -0.16
CA ALA A 152 -5.65 -4.83 -0.58
C ALA A 152 -6.38 -5.34 -1.83
N GLY A 153 -7.71 -5.18 -1.90
CA GLY A 153 -8.50 -5.56 -3.06
C GLY A 153 -8.14 -4.77 -4.33
N ASP A 154 -8.05 -3.45 -4.22
CA ASP A 154 -7.72 -2.57 -5.34
C ASP A 154 -6.30 -2.83 -5.88
N LEU A 155 -5.32 -3.09 -4.99
CA LEU A 155 -3.97 -3.48 -5.39
C LEU A 155 -3.91 -4.89 -6.00
N VAL A 156 -4.68 -5.85 -5.48
CA VAL A 156 -4.76 -7.19 -6.07
C VAL A 156 -5.34 -7.14 -7.48
N ALA A 157 -6.41 -6.37 -7.70
CA ALA A 157 -7.09 -6.28 -9.00
C ALA A 157 -6.17 -5.81 -10.16
N VAL A 158 -5.11 -5.06 -9.85
CA VAL A 158 -4.16 -4.60 -10.88
C VAL A 158 -3.01 -5.59 -11.13
N VAL A 159 -2.72 -6.50 -10.19
CA VAL A 159 -1.63 -7.49 -10.34
C VAL A 159 -2.12 -8.92 -10.65
N SER A 160 -3.41 -9.19 -10.48
CA SER A 160 -4.08 -10.45 -10.82
C SER A 160 -4.87 -10.38 -12.13
#